data_AF-A0ABD1QSJ8-F1
#
_entry.id   AF-A0ABD1QSJ8-F1
#
_cell.length_a   1.000
_cell.length_b   1.000
_cell.length_c   1.000
_cell.angle_alpha   90.00
_cell.angle_beta   90.00
_cell.angle_gamma   90.00
#
_symmetry.space_group_name_H-M   'P 1'
#
loop_
_entity.id
_entity.type
_entity.pdbx_description
1 polymer ?
#
loop_
_entity_poly.entity_id
_entity_poly.type
_entity_poly.pdbx_seq_one_letter_code
_entity_poly.pdbx_strand_id
1 'polypeptide(L)'
;MPGLTDIEKPRMRGPKRASKVRKLFNLSKEDDVRKYVNTYRRTFTTKNGKNVSKAPKIQRLGTPLTLQRKRARIAKAKVETVEYQKLLATRLKEQRERRSESLANKRSRLSSAKPSIAA
;
A
#
# COMPACT_ATOMS: atom_id res chain seq x y z
N MET A 1 37.01 39.29 -2.85
CA MET A 1 36.37 39.79 -4.08
C MET A 1 35.03 40.39 -3.70
N PRO A 2 34.78 41.68 -3.98
CA PRO A 2 33.50 42.32 -3.67
C PRO A 2 32.36 41.64 -4.47
N GLY A 3 31.20 41.49 -3.84
CA GLY A 3 30.00 40.89 -4.43
C GLY A 3 29.83 39.37 -4.23
N LEU A 4 30.82 38.68 -3.64
CA LEU A 4 30.71 37.23 -3.34
C LEU A 4 30.34 36.95 -1.88
N THR A 5 30.92 37.71 -0.94
CA THR A 5 30.72 37.56 0.51
C THR A 5 29.87 38.67 1.14
N ASP A 6 29.59 39.73 0.39
CA ASP A 6 29.00 40.96 0.94
C ASP A 6 27.46 40.90 1.05
N ILE A 7 26.81 39.93 0.40
CA ILE A 7 25.34 39.84 0.33
C ILE A 7 24.88 38.45 0.77
N GLU A 8 24.08 38.41 1.83
CA GLU A 8 23.38 37.20 2.26
C GLU A 8 22.03 37.06 1.58
N LYS A 9 21.87 36.05 0.72
CA LYS A 9 20.58 35.75 0.06
C LYS A 9 19.81 34.69 0.85
N PRO A 10 18.62 35.01 1.40
CA PRO A 10 17.84 34.04 2.16
C PRO A 10 17.30 32.92 1.26
N ARG A 11 17.13 31.73 1.85
CA ARG A 11 16.51 30.58 1.17
C ARG A 11 15.02 30.87 0.94
N MET A 12 14.65 31.01 -0.33
CA MET A 12 13.26 31.33 -0.71
C MET A 12 12.24 30.22 -0.38
N ARG A 13 12.67 28.95 -0.30
CA ARG A 13 11.78 27.80 -0.05
C ARG A 13 12.37 26.83 0.94
N GLY A 14 11.54 26.38 1.88
CA GLY A 14 11.88 25.32 2.82
C GLY A 14 11.64 23.91 2.27
N PRO A 15 12.00 22.87 3.04
CA PRO A 15 11.78 21.48 2.67
C PRO A 15 10.29 21.12 2.58
N LYS A 16 9.91 20.35 1.54
CA LYS A 16 8.51 19.89 1.33
C LYS A 16 8.20 18.50 1.91
N ARG A 17 9.20 17.62 1.98
CA ARG A 17 9.03 16.23 2.41
C ARG A 17 9.12 16.14 3.93
N ALA A 18 8.22 15.39 4.56
CA ALA A 18 8.20 15.22 6.02
C ALA A 18 9.56 14.81 6.60
N SER A 19 10.26 13.86 5.97
CA SER A 19 11.59 13.42 6.42
C SER A 19 12.66 14.51 6.34
N LYS A 20 12.61 15.41 5.35
CA LYS A 20 13.57 16.51 5.23
C LYS A 20 13.28 17.63 6.22
N VAL A 21 12.00 17.88 6.52
CA VAL A 21 11.62 18.85 7.56
C VAL A 21 12.09 18.36 8.93
N ARG A 22 11.90 17.08 9.25
CA ARG A 22 12.42 16.49 10.50
C ARG A 22 13.92 16.66 10.67
N LYS A 23 14.69 16.38 9.61
CA LYS A 23 16.15 16.56 9.62
C LYS A 23 16.58 18.01 9.83
N LEU A 24 15.84 18.97 9.28
CA LEU A 24 16.21 20.39 9.37
C LEU A 24 15.96 20.96 10.77
N PHE A 25 14.88 20.52 11.43
CA PHE A 25 14.49 20.99 12.76
C PHE A 25 14.88 20.02 13.88
N ASN A 26 15.71 19.01 13.59
CA ASN A 26 16.11 17.96 14.53
C ASN A 26 14.93 17.32 15.29
N LEU A 27 13.83 17.09 14.57
CA LEU A 27 12.61 16.48 15.14
C LEU A 27 12.68 14.96 15.10
N SER A 28 12.05 14.35 16.09
CA SER A 28 11.77 12.92 16.12
C SER A 28 10.67 12.55 15.11
N LYS A 29 10.36 11.26 15.00
CA LYS A 29 9.33 10.79 14.07
C LYS A 29 7.93 11.09 14.59
N GLU A 30 7.80 11.11 15.91
CA GLU A 30 6.62 11.29 16.74
C GLU A 30 6.13 12.75 16.68
N ASP A 31 7.05 13.69 16.45
CA ASP A 31 6.76 15.11 16.37
C ASP A 31 5.95 15.50 15.12
N ASP A 32 5.01 16.44 15.31
CA ASP A 32 4.20 16.98 14.21
C ASP A 32 4.94 18.02 13.38
N VAL A 33 5.24 17.62 12.15
CA VAL A 33 5.93 18.41 11.13
C VAL A 33 5.12 19.63 10.66
N ARG A 34 3.78 19.64 10.83
CA ARG A 34 2.90 20.70 10.29
C ARG A 34 3.20 22.08 10.86
N LYS A 35 3.54 22.15 12.15
CA LYS A 35 3.84 23.41 12.85
C LYS A 35 5.08 24.08 12.27
N TYR A 36 6.13 23.29 12.00
CA TYR A 36 7.44 23.77 11.56
C TYR A 36 7.49 24.18 10.09
N VAL A 37 6.63 23.61 9.23
CA VAL A 37 6.54 24.04 7.82
C VAL A 37 5.99 25.46 7.69
N ASN A 38 5.23 25.95 8.68
CA ASN A 38 4.71 27.31 8.66
C ASN A 38 5.80 28.38 8.78
N THR A 39 6.97 28.06 9.34
CA THR A 39 8.12 28.96 9.40
C THR A 39 8.63 29.36 8.00
N TYR A 40 8.41 28.50 7.00
CA TYR A 40 8.75 28.76 5.59
C TYR A 40 7.56 29.23 4.76
N ARG A 41 6.52 29.81 5.40
CA ARG A 41 5.45 30.48 4.67
C ARG A 41 6.01 31.68 3.92
N ARG A 42 5.61 31.78 2.66
CA ARG A 42 5.92 32.96 1.84
C ARG A 42 4.73 33.91 1.87
N THR A 43 4.93 35.09 2.45
CA THR A 43 4.04 36.24 2.27
C THR A 43 4.47 37.02 1.04
N PHE A 44 3.52 37.41 0.20
CA PHE A 44 3.77 38.29 -0.93
C PHE A 44 2.53 39.09 -1.28
N THR A 45 2.74 40.31 -1.78
CA THR A 45 1.72 41.14 -2.39
C THR A 45 1.43 40.62 -3.79
N THR A 46 0.15 40.37 -4.07
CA THR A 46 -0.29 40.10 -5.44
C THR A 46 -0.33 41.40 -6.24
N LYS A 47 -0.37 41.31 -7.58
CA LYS A 47 -0.51 42.48 -8.47
C LYS A 47 -1.74 43.33 -8.14
N ASN A 48 -2.76 42.72 -7.54
CA ASN A 48 -4.01 43.37 -7.13
C ASN A 48 -3.93 43.96 -5.70
N GLY A 49 -2.72 44.15 -5.16
CA GLY A 49 -2.49 44.74 -3.83
C GLY A 49 -2.79 43.84 -2.63
N LYS A 50 -3.34 42.62 -2.82
CA LYS A 50 -3.69 41.72 -1.72
C LYS A 50 -2.48 40.97 -1.18
N ASN A 51 -2.32 40.97 0.12
CA ASN A 51 -1.32 40.16 0.84
C ASN A 51 -1.77 38.70 0.92
N VAL A 52 -0.97 37.78 0.38
CA VAL A 52 -1.25 36.34 0.43
C VAL A 52 -0.09 35.60 1.07
N SER A 53 -0.42 34.67 1.99
CA SER A 53 0.55 33.77 2.60
C SER A 53 0.36 32.35 2.06
N LYS A 54 1.44 31.75 1.51
CA LYS A 54 1.41 30.39 0.94
C LYS A 54 2.43 29.48 1.63
N ALA A 55 2.01 28.25 1.91
CA ALA A 55 2.85 27.18 2.45
C ALA A 55 2.93 25.99 1.47
N PRO A 56 4.03 25.23 1.45
CA PRO A 56 4.11 24.02 0.66
C PRO A 56 3.26 22.89 1.27
N LYS A 57 2.51 22.16 0.43
CA LYS A 57 1.87 20.90 0.86
C LYS A 57 2.93 19.90 1.32
N ILE A 58 2.81 19.43 2.55
CA ILE A 58 3.74 18.47 3.12
C ILE A 58 3.57 17.12 2.41
N GLN A 59 4.64 16.66 1.78
CA GLN A 59 4.66 15.38 1.08
C GLN A 59 5.17 14.27 1.99
N ARG A 60 4.61 13.06 1.84
CA ARG A 60 4.96 11.86 2.64
C ARG A 60 4.65 11.98 4.14
N LEU A 61 3.73 12.86 4.52
CA LEU A 61 3.16 12.84 5.87
C LEU A 61 2.18 11.66 5.98
N GLY A 62 2.25 10.88 7.06
CA GLY A 62 1.24 9.87 7.36
C GLY A 62 -0.06 10.56 7.79
N THR A 63 -1.09 10.49 6.95
CA THR A 63 -2.41 11.08 7.23
C THR A 63 -3.47 10.00 7.46
N PRO A 64 -4.59 10.30 8.14
CA PRO A 64 -5.67 9.34 8.35
C PRO A 64 -6.16 8.70 7.04
N LEU A 65 -6.26 9.49 5.97
CA LEU A 65 -6.63 9.01 4.64
C LEU A 65 -5.62 7.99 4.08
N THR A 66 -4.32 8.22 4.27
CA THR A 66 -3.29 7.25 3.83
C THR A 66 -3.37 5.94 4.62
N LEU A 67 -3.67 6.01 5.92
CA LEU A 67 -3.87 4.84 6.77
C LEU A 67 -5.13 4.08 6.36
N GLN A 68 -6.24 4.77 6.10
CA GLN A 68 -7.49 4.19 5.62
C GLN A 68 -7.29 3.46 4.28
N ARG A 69 -6.64 4.11 3.31
CA ARG A 69 -6.32 3.48 2.01
C ARG A 69 -5.42 2.24 2.18
N LYS A 70 -4.45 2.28 3.10
CA LYS A 70 -3.62 1.11 3.42
C LYS A 70 -4.45 -0.02 4.02
N ARG A 71 -5.34 0.28 4.98
CA ARG A 71 -6.25 -0.70 5.59
C ARG A 71 -7.18 -1.33 4.55
N ALA A 72 -7.77 -0.52 3.66
CA ALA A 72 -8.65 -1.01 2.59
C ALA A 72 -7.93 -1.97 1.64
N ARG A 73 -6.70 -1.64 1.21
CA ARG A 73 -5.90 -2.52 0.35
C ARG A 73 -5.58 -3.86 1.04
N ILE A 74 -5.22 -3.82 2.32
CA ILE A 74 -4.96 -5.05 3.10
C ILE A 74 -6.24 -5.87 3.24
N ALA A 75 -7.40 -5.24 3.50
CA ALA A 75 -8.68 -5.92 3.58
C ALA A 75 -9.05 -6.60 2.25
N LYS A 76 -8.87 -5.91 1.12
CA LYS A 76 -9.09 -6.47 -0.22
C LYS A 76 -8.22 -7.71 -0.47
N ALA A 77 -6.92 -7.60 -0.18
CA ALA A 77 -6.00 -8.72 -0.32
C ALA A 77 -6.39 -9.92 0.56
N LYS A 78 -6.86 -9.68 1.79
CA LYS A 78 -7.36 -10.76 2.66
C LYS A 78 -8.57 -11.48 2.07
N VAL A 79 -9.54 -10.74 1.53
CA VAL A 79 -10.72 -11.33 0.87
C VAL A 79 -10.29 -12.19 -0.32
N GLU A 80 -9.42 -11.67 -1.18
CA GLU A 80 -8.89 -12.40 -2.34
C GLU A 80 -8.16 -13.69 -1.93
N THR A 81 -7.36 -13.66 -0.85
CA THR A 81 -6.69 -14.87 -0.35
C THR A 81 -7.66 -15.92 0.17
N VAL A 82 -8.72 -15.51 0.87
CA VAL A 82 -9.76 -16.42 1.39
C VAL A 82 -10.55 -17.03 0.24
N GLU A 83 -10.90 -16.25 -0.78
CA GLU A 83 -11.58 -16.74 -1.98
C GLU A 83 -10.73 -17.76 -2.74
N TYR A 84 -9.45 -17.47 -2.92
CA TYR A 84 -8.52 -18.39 -3.57
C TYR A 84 -8.35 -19.70 -2.78
N GLN A 85 -8.24 -19.63 -1.46
CA GLN A 85 -8.17 -20.83 -0.60
C GLN A 85 -9.44 -21.69 -0.70
N LYS A 86 -10.63 -21.07 -0.75
CA LYS A 86 -11.90 -21.78 -0.96
C LYS A 86 -11.91 -22.50 -2.32
N LEU A 87 -11.46 -21.83 -3.38
CA LEU A 87 -11.37 -22.43 -4.72
C LEU A 87 -10.40 -23.61 -4.76
N LEU A 88 -9.25 -23.52 -4.07
CA LEU A 88 -8.32 -24.65 -3.97
C LEU A 88 -8.95 -25.84 -3.25
N ALA A 89 -9.68 -25.60 -2.16
CA ALA A 89 -10.35 -26.65 -1.42
C ALA A 89 -11.42 -27.38 -2.26
N THR A 90 -12.20 -26.64 -3.06
CA THR A 90 -13.20 -27.26 -3.96
C THR A 90 -12.53 -28.10 -5.05
N ARG A 91 -11.49 -27.58 -5.70
CA ARG A 91 -10.74 -28.32 -6.74
C ARG A 91 -10.08 -29.59 -6.22
N LEU A 92 -9.53 -29.56 -5.00
CA LEU A 92 -8.96 -30.75 -4.37
C LEU A 92 -10.03 -31.79 -4.02
N LYS A 93 -11.22 -31.35 -3.59
CA LYS A 93 -12.36 -32.25 -3.32
C LYS A 93 -12.85 -32.91 -4.60
N GLU A 94 -13.11 -32.13 -5.65
CA GLU A 94 -13.52 -32.64 -6.98
C GLU A 94 -12.50 -33.65 -7.54
N GLN A 95 -11.20 -33.38 -7.37
CA GLN A 95 -10.15 -34.30 -7.82
C GLN A 95 -10.18 -35.63 -7.06
N ARG A 96 -10.43 -35.60 -5.74
CA ARG A 96 -10.55 -36.83 -4.92
C ARG A 96 -11.76 -37.65 -5.34
N GLU A 97 -12.91 -37.01 -5.51
CA GLU A 97 -14.16 -37.65 -5.93
C GLU A 97 -14.00 -38.32 -7.31
N ARG A 98 -13.45 -37.59 -8.29
CA ARG A 98 -13.16 -38.14 -9.64
C ARG A 98 -12.21 -39.35 -9.60
N ARG A 99 -11.20 -39.33 -8.72
CA ARG A 99 -10.28 -40.48 -8.54
C ARG A 99 -11.01 -41.68 -7.95
N SER A 100 -11.87 -41.48 -6.94
CA SER A 100 -12.66 -42.57 -6.35
C SER A 100 -13.66 -43.16 -7.34
N GLU A 101 -14.35 -42.33 -8.13
CA GLU A 101 -15.28 -42.77 -9.18
C GLU A 101 -14.54 -43.59 -10.25
N SER A 102 -13.38 -43.11 -10.72
CA SER A 102 -12.56 -43.84 -11.69
C SER A 102 -12.12 -45.20 -11.16
N LEU A 103 -11.71 -45.28 -9.88
CA LEU A 103 -11.35 -46.54 -9.24
C LEU A 103 -12.55 -47.48 -9.06
N ALA A 104 -13.71 -46.96 -8.67
CA ALA A 104 -14.94 -47.73 -8.54
C ALA A 104 -15.37 -48.32 -9.90
N ASN A 105 -15.34 -47.52 -10.96
CA ASN A 105 -15.64 -47.97 -12.33
C ASN A 105 -14.65 -49.03 -12.84
N LYS A 106 -13.37 -48.94 -12.47
CA LYS A 106 -12.39 -49.99 -12.80
C LYS A 106 -12.69 -51.29 -12.03
N ARG A 107 -13.01 -51.19 -10.73
CA ARG A 107 -13.35 -52.34 -9.90
C ARG A 107 -14.60 -53.06 -10.39
N SER A 108 -15.65 -52.32 -10.75
CA SER A 108 -16.89 -52.92 -11.28
C SER A 108 -16.64 -53.66 -12.59
N ARG A 109 -15.90 -53.05 -13.53
CA ARG A 109 -15.50 -53.70 -14.81
C ARG A 109 -14.67 -54.97 -14.60
N LEU A 110 -13.75 -54.96 -13.64
CA LEU A 110 -12.94 -56.14 -13.31
C LEU A 110 -13.78 -57.24 -12.65
N SER A 111 -14.77 -56.88 -11.83
CA SER A 111 -15.69 -57.87 -11.25
C SER A 111 -16.60 -58.53 -12.28
N SER A 112 -17.07 -57.80 -13.29
CA SER A 112 -17.86 -58.36 -14.39
C SER A 112 -17.04 -59.19 -15.38
N ALA A 113 -15.72 -59.01 -15.40
CA ALA A 113 -14.81 -59.71 -16.29
C ALA A 113 -14.20 -60.99 -15.68
N LYS A 114 -14.54 -61.36 -14.44
CA LYS A 114 -14.11 -62.64 -13.85
C LYS A 114 -14.89 -63.78 -14.51
N PRO A 115 -14.25 -64.71 -15.24
CA PRO A 115 -14.94 -65.93 -15.64
C PRO A 115 -15.27 -66.71 -14.37
N SER A 116 -16.53 -67.12 -14.22
CA SER A 116 -16.93 -68.07 -13.20
C SER A 116 -16.15 -69.36 -13.44
N ILE A 117 -15.16 -69.65 -12.60
CA ILE A 117 -14.57 -70.99 -12.55
C ILE A 117 -15.67 -71.88 -12.01
N ALA A 118 -16.32 -72.60 -12.92
CA ALA A 118 -17.29 -73.63 -12.62
C ALA A 118 -16.56 -74.82 -12.00
N ALA A 119 -17.03 -75.24 -10.81
CA ALA A 119 -16.70 -76.51 -10.18
C ALA A 119 -17.95 -77.38 -10.20
#